data_AF-A0A946CFR0-F1
#
_entry.id   AF-A0A946CFR0-F1
#
_cell.length_a   1.000
_cell.length_b   1.000
_cell.length_c   1.000
_cell.angle_alpha   90.00
_cell.angle_beta   90.00
_cell.angle_gamma   90.00
#
_symmetry.space_group_name_H-M   'P 1'
#
loop_
_entity.id
_entity.type
_entity.pdbx_description
1 polymer ?
#
loop_
_entity_poly.entity_id
_entity_poly.type
_entity_poly.pdbx_seq_one_letter_code
_entity_poly.pdbx_strand_id
1 'polypeptide(L)' 'MSQIIPLVTSGIAGPLGVLHLPRLWQKASLDAAGKLHSDYPAAGAGFDQM' A
#
# COMPACT_ATOMS: atom_id res chain seq x y z
N MET A 1 -1.56 -8.46 -17.82
CA MET A 1 -1.05 -8.53 -16.43
C MET A 1 -2.19 -8.15 -15.51
N SER A 2 -2.52 -8.94 -14.50
CA SER A 2 -3.60 -8.61 -13.57
C SER A 2 -3.16 -7.46 -12.65
N GLN A 3 -3.79 -6.30 -12.80
CA GLN A 3 -3.57 -5.14 -11.94
C GLN A 3 -4.33 -5.32 -10.63
N ILE A 4 -3.63 -5.27 -9.50
CA ILE A 4 -4.18 -5.57 -8.17
C ILE A 4 -4.44 -4.27 -7.42
N ILE A 5 -5.66 -4.14 -6.91
CA ILE A 5 -6.08 -3.05 -6.02
C ILE A 5 -5.71 -3.43 -4.57
N PRO A 6 -5.01 -2.56 -3.81
CA PRO A 6 -4.71 -2.80 -2.41
C PRO A 6 -5.99 -2.87 -1.56
N LEU A 7 -6.24 -4.03 -0.96
CA LEU A 7 -7.44 -4.28 -0.15
C LEU A 7 -7.25 -3.94 1.34
N VAL A 8 -6.01 -3.84 1.81
CA VAL A 8 -5.72 -3.45 3.20
C VAL A 8 -6.06 -1.98 3.37
N THR A 9 -6.95 -1.64 4.30
CA THR A 9 -7.38 -0.25 4.52
C THR A 9 -6.29 0.57 5.23
N SER A 10 -6.32 1.90 5.07
CA SER A 10 -5.33 2.79 5.70
C SER A 10 -5.44 2.89 7.23
N GLY A 11 -6.58 2.46 7.80
CA GLY A 11 -6.88 2.60 9.23
C GLY A 11 -6.32 1.47 10.12
N ILE A 12 -5.51 0.56 9.57
CA ILE A 12 -4.98 -0.61 10.31
C ILE A 12 -3.51 -0.38 10.66
N ALA A 13 -3.15 -0.66 11.92
CA ALA A 13 -1.78 -0.53 12.43
C ALA A 13 -0.96 -1.84 12.38
N GLY A 14 -1.64 -2.98 12.28
CA GLY A 14 -0.98 -4.29 12.30
C GLY A 14 -0.21 -4.58 13.60
N PRO A 15 0.60 -5.66 13.63
CA PRO A 15 1.26 -6.12 14.85
C PRO A 15 2.35 -5.19 15.39
N LEU A 16 2.94 -4.35 14.54
CA LEU A 16 3.97 -3.39 14.92
C LEU A 16 3.37 -2.09 15.52
N GLY A 17 2.04 -1.95 15.53
CA GLY A 17 1.38 -0.76 16.06
C GLY A 17 1.54 0.50 15.23
N VAL A 18 2.12 0.41 14.02
CA VAL A 18 2.31 1.55 13.12
C VAL A 18 1.13 1.67 12.18
N LEU A 19 0.33 2.73 12.34
CA LEU A 19 -0.81 3.00 11.49
C LEU A 19 -0.40 3.03 10.01
N HIS A 20 -1.24 2.47 9.13
CA HIS A 20 -1.07 2.48 7.67
C HIS A 20 0.12 1.69 7.10
N LEU A 21 1.08 1.28 7.93
CA LEU A 21 2.24 0.46 7.51
C LEU A 21 1.84 -0.81 6.73
N PRO A 22 0.81 -1.59 7.14
CA PRO A 22 0.39 -2.76 6.37
C PRO A 22 -0.07 -2.43 4.93
N ARG A 23 -0.77 -1.30 4.75
CA ARG A 23 -1.23 -0.85 3.42
C ARG A 23 -0.05 -0.33 2.58
N LEU A 24 0.83 0.46 3.17
CA LEU A 24 2.05 0.94 2.51
C LEU A 24 2.89 -0.24 2.00
N TRP A 25 3.13 -1.24 2.85
CA TRP A 25 3.90 -2.42 2.49
C TRP A 25 3.23 -3.24 1.37
N GLN A 26 1.90 -3.40 1.41
CA GLN A 26 1.16 -4.08 0.35
C GLN A 26 1.35 -3.37 -1.00
N LYS A 27 1.22 -2.04 -1.03
CA LYS A 27 1.42 -1.25 -2.25
C LYS A 27 2.83 -1.40 -2.79
N ALA A 28 3.85 -1.22 -1.94
CA ALA A 28 5.26 -1.36 -2.32
C ALA A 28 5.58 -2.76 -2.86
N SER A 29 5.05 -3.82 -2.24
CA SER A 29 5.24 -5.20 -2.69
C SER A 29 4.60 -5.47 -4.05
N LEU A 30 3.41 -4.93 -4.29
CA LEU A 30 2.72 -5.05 -5.59
C LEU A 30 3.43 -4.28 -6.69
N ASP A 31 3.96 -3.10 -6.37
CA ASP A 31 4.72 -2.26 -7.31
C ASP A 31 6.02 -2.94 -7.72
N ALA A 32 6.78 -3.44 -6.75
CA ALA A 32 8.01 -4.21 -6.99
C ALA A 32 7.75 -5.48 -7.84
N ALA A 33 6.55 -6.07 -7.74
CA ALA A 33 6.14 -7.21 -8.54
C ALA A 33 5.55 -6.83 -9.93
N GLY A 34 5.42 -5.54 -10.26
CA GLY A 34 4.80 -5.06 -11.49
C GLY A 34 3.30 -5.38 -11.59
N LYS A 35 2.62 -5.47 -10.44
CA LYS A 35 1.20 -5.86 -10.33
C LYS A 35 0.33 -4.77 -9.69
N LEU A 36 0.90 -3.65 -9.28
CA LEU A 36 0.12 -2.56 -8.67
C LEU A 36 -0.75 -1.87 -9.72
N HIS A 37 -2.02 -1.67 -9.39
CA HIS A 37 -2.95 -0.93 -10.23
C HIS A 37 -2.50 0.53 -10.43
N SER A 38 -2.62 1.06 -11.65
CA SER A 38 -2.07 2.37 -12.06
C SER A 38 -2.58 3.55 -11.23
N ASP A 39 -3.82 3.47 -10.77
CA ASP A 39 -4.45 4.52 -9.97
C ASP A 39 -3.94 4.58 -8.52
N TYR A 40 -3.11 3.62 -8.11
CA TYR A 40 -2.56 3.54 -6.77
C TYR A 40 -1.05 3.81 -6.82
N PRO A 41 -0.57 4.97 -6.35
CA PRO A 41 0.86 5.25 -6.30
C PRO A 41 1.54 4.38 -5.24
N ALA A 42 2.69 3.75 -5.53
CA ALA A 42 3.37 2.82 -4.62
C ALA A 42 3.73 3.46 -3.26
N ALA A 43 4.42 4.60 -3.31
CA ALA A 43 4.67 5.51 -2.19
C ALA A 43 4.31 6.92 -2.67
N GLY A 44 3.13 7.39 -2.27
CA GLY A 44 2.56 8.67 -2.68
C GLY A 44 2.70 9.76 -1.63
N ALA A 45 2.04 10.89 -1.89
CA ALA A 45 1.80 11.91 -0.87
C ALA A 45 0.60 11.52 0.03
N GLY A 46 0.44 12.20 1.17
CA GLY A 46 -0.67 11.97 2.09
C GLY A 46 -0.33 10.96 3.17
N PHE A 47 -1.12 9.89 3.29
CA PHE A 47 -0.98 8.89 4.37
C PHE A 47 0.36 8.15 4.38
N ASP A 48 1.06 8.09 3.24
CA ASP A 48 2.40 7.50 3.14
C ASP A 48 3.51 8.43 3.69
N GLN A 49 3.19 9.71 4.01
CA GLN A 49 4.12 10.73 4.52
C GLN A 49 3.81 11.20 5.96
N MET A 50 2.80 10.62 6.60
CA MET A 50 2.42 10.93 7.99
C MET A 50 3.39 10.31 8.99
#